data_AF-A0A976JFE3-F1
#
_entry.id   AF-A0A976JFE3-F1
#
_cell.length_a   1.000
_cell.length_b   1.000
_cell.length_c   1.000
_cell.angle_alpha   90.00
_cell.angle_beta   90.00
_cell.angle_gamma   90.00
#
_symmetry.space_group_name_H-M   'P 1'
#
loop_
_entity.id
_entity.type
_entity.pdbx_description
1 polymer ?
#
loop_
_entity_poly.entity_id
_entity_poly.type
_entity_poly.pdbx_seq_one_letter_code
_entity_poly.pdbx_strand_id
1 'polypeptide(L)' 'MKVPKRIQPLVDIGLVDEVICQLMSGKEATVYIVRCGDETRCAKVYKDSAQRSFKKAVQYQEGRKDRN' A
#
# COMPACT_ATOMS: atom_id res chain seq x y z
N MET A 1 -3.19 9.25 13.38
CA MET A 1 -4.20 8.72 12.43
C MET A 1 -4.57 7.30 12.86
N LYS A 2 -5.76 6.76 12.55
CA LYS A 2 -6.04 5.34 12.83
C LYS A 2 -5.13 4.48 11.94
N VAL A 3 -4.32 3.60 12.55
CA VAL A 3 -3.43 2.70 11.81
C VAL A 3 -4.28 1.77 10.93
N PRO A 4 -4.04 1.69 9.62
CA PRO A 4 -4.73 0.76 8.75
C PRO A 4 -4.48 -0.69 9.19
N LYS A 5 -5.51 -1.55 9.13
CA LYS A 5 -5.41 -2.96 9.56
C LYS A 5 -4.24 -3.73 8.95
N ARG A 6 -3.83 -3.40 7.73
CA ARG A 6 -2.70 -4.05 7.04
C ARG A 6 -1.33 -3.57 7.51
N ILE A 7 -1.24 -2.41 8.15
CA ILE A 7 -0.01 -1.88 8.75
C ILE A 7 0.11 -2.29 10.22
N GLN A 8 -1.01 -2.54 10.91
CA GLN A 8 -1.02 -2.91 12.33
C GLN A 8 -0.02 -4.02 12.71
N PRO A 9 0.09 -5.15 11.97
CA PRO A 9 1.07 -6.18 12.32
C PRO A 9 2.53 -5.72 12.25
N LEU A 10 2.84 -4.72 11.42
CA LEU A 10 4.18 -4.12 11.33
C LEU A 10 4.46 -3.19 12.51
N VAL A 11 3.41 -2.60 13.09
CA VAL A 11 3.50 -1.83 14.32
C VAL A 11 3.68 -2.76 15.52
N ASP A 12 2.93 -3.85 15.56
CA ASP A 12 2.98 -4.82 16.67
C ASP A 12 4.36 -5.47 16.83
N ILE A 13 5.12 -5.62 15.73
CA ILE A 13 6.50 -6.14 15.73
C ILE A 13 7.59 -5.04 15.83
N GLY A 14 7.20 -3.77 15.93
CA GLY A 14 8.13 -2.63 16.05
C GLY A 14 8.87 -2.26 14.77
N LEU A 15 8.43 -2.71 13.58
CA LEU A 15 9.02 -2.31 12.30
C LEU A 15 8.57 -0.91 11.87
N VAL A 16 7.36 -0.52 12.27
CA VAL A 16 6.76 0.80 12.03
C VAL A 16 6.29 1.34 13.37
N ASP A 17 6.66 2.55 13.75
CA ASP A 17 6.23 3.12 15.03
C ASP A 17 4.82 3.69 14.91
N GLU A 18 4.57 4.47 13.85
CA GLU A 18 3.26 5.09 13.63
C GLU A 18 2.98 5.42 12.17
N VAL A 19 1.69 5.64 11.89
CA VAL A 19 1.19 6.17 10.62
C VAL A 19 0.86 7.65 10.79
N ILE A 20 1.66 8.49 10.14
CA ILE A 20 1.55 9.94 10.21
C ILE A 20 0.32 10.40 9.41
N CYS A 21 0.28 10.11 8.11
CA CYS A 21 -0.83 10.48 7.24
C CYS A 21 -0.97 9.55 6.03
N GLN A 22 -2.13 9.63 5.37
CA GLN A 22 -2.31 9.05 4.04
C GLN A 22 -1.89 10.07 2.99
N LEU A 23 -1.00 9.69 2.07
CA LEU A 23 -0.52 10.57 1.00
C LEU A 23 -1.47 10.53 -0.20
N MET A 24 -1.69 9.35 -0.77
CA MET A 24 -2.53 9.16 -1.95
C MET A 24 -3.14 7.76 -2.00
N SER A 25 -4.35 7.64 -2.57
CA SER A 25 -4.98 6.36 -2.87
C SER A 25 -5.07 6.19 -4.38
N GLY A 26 -4.41 5.16 -4.89
CA GLY A 26 -4.50 4.76 -6.29
C GLY A 26 -5.44 3.57 -6.51
N LYS A 27 -5.42 3.10 -7.75
CA LYS A 27 -6.18 1.94 -8.21
C LYS A 27 -5.69 0.62 -7.60
N GLU A 28 -4.38 0.48 -7.43
CA GLU A 28 -3.75 -0.76 -6.96
C GLU A 28 -3.36 -0.73 -5.49
N ALA A 29 -3.04 0.45 -4.97
CA ALA A 29 -2.50 0.61 -3.63
C ALA A 29 -2.83 1.98 -3.05
N THR A 30 -2.79 2.06 -1.73
CA THR A 30 -2.80 3.31 -0.97
C THR A 30 -1.41 3.52 -0.37
N VAL A 31 -0.90 4.75 -0.44
CA VAL A 31 0.40 5.13 0.11
C VAL A 31 0.20 5.94 1.38
N TYR A 32 0.91 5.54 2.43
CA TYR A 32 0.95 6.22 3.72
C TYR A 32 2.36 6.71 4.02
N ILE A 33 2.47 7.81 4.76
CA ILE A 33 3.72 8.23 5.39
C ILE A 33 3.77 7.61 6.78
N VAL A 34 4.88 6.95 7.10
CA VAL A 34 5.11 6.22 8.35
C VAL A 34 6.43 6.62 9.00
N ARG A 35 6.51 6.46 10.33
CA ARG A 35 7.74 6.61 11.10
C ARG A 35 8.35 5.23 11.39
N CYS A 36 9.66 5.12 11.21
CA CYS A 36 10.45 3.93 11.54
C CYS A 36 11.76 4.37 12.21
N GLY A 37 11.82 4.31 13.54
CA GLY A 37 12.87 4.95 14.33
C GLY A 37 12.95 6.44 14.02
N ASP A 38 14.14 6.92 13.65
CA ASP A 38 14.34 8.34 13.29
C ASP A 38 13.89 8.67 11.86
N GLU A 39 13.62 7.67 11.03
CA GLU A 39 13.36 7.86 9.60
C GLU A 39 11.87 7.97 9.28
N THR A 40 11.55 8.87 8.33
CA THR A 40 10.24 8.92 7.70
C THR A 40 10.27 8.15 6.39
N ARG A 41 9.36 7.18 6.23
CA ARG A 41 9.29 6.29 5.06
C ARG A 41 7.88 6.25 4.47
N CYS A 42 7.76 5.67 3.28
CA CYS A 42 6.46 5.43 2.65
C CYS A 42 6.06 3.96 2.78
N ALA A 43 4.82 3.71 3.21
CA ALA A 43 4.21 2.39 3.21
C ALA A 43 3.21 2.27 2.05
N LYS A 44 3.52 1.43 1.05
CA LYS A 44 2.63 1.15 -0.09
C LYS A 44 1.80 -0.10 0.20
N VAL A 45 0.52 0.12 0.54
CA VAL A 45 -0.42 -0.95 0.89
C VAL A 45 -1.25 -1.32 -0.32
N TYR A 46 -1.00 -2.49 -0.90
CA TYR A 46 -1.80 -3.00 -2.03
C TYR A 46 -3.24 -3.33 -1.59
N LYS A 47 -4.20 -2.94 -2.44
CA LYS A 47 -5.61 -3.30 -2.31
C LYS A 47 -5.79 -4.78 -2.68
N ASP A 48 -6.80 -5.39 -2.07
CA ASP A 48 -7.23 -6.74 -2.41
C ASP A 48 -7.51 -6.83 -3.91
N SER A 49 -7.13 -7.93 -4.56
CA SER A 49 -7.31 -8.12 -6.00
C SER A 49 -8.77 -7.89 -6.44
N ALA A 50 -9.74 -8.28 -5.62
CA ALA A 50 -11.16 -8.06 -5.90
C ALA A 50 -11.60 -6.59 -5.76
N GLN A 51 -10.84 -5.78 -5.02
CA GLN A 51 -11.11 -4.35 -4.79
C GLN A 51 -10.25 -3.42 -5.64
N ARG A 52 -9.43 -3.97 -6.56
CA ARG A 52 -8.71 -3.16 -7.53
C ARG A 52 -9.67 -2.78 -8.65
N SER A 53 -10.13 -1.54 -8.65
CA SER A 53 -10.99 -1.00 -9.70
C SER A 53 -10.16 -0.70 -10.96
N PHE A 54 -9.77 -1.75 -11.67
CA PHE A 54 -9.23 -1.62 -13.01
C PHE A 54 -10.35 -1.22 -13.97
N LYS A 55 -10.56 0.09 -14.18
CA LYS A 55 -11.40 0.61 -15.27
C LYS A 55 -11.05 0.01 -16.66
N LYS A 56 -9.86 -0.57 -16.82
CA LYS A 56 -9.40 -1.34 -17.99
C LYS A 56 -8.55 -2.54 -17.53
N ALA A 57 -9.17 -3.60 -17.02
CA ALA A 57 -8.45 -4.81 -16.58
C ALA A 57 -7.81 -5.56 -17.76
N VAL A 58 -8.52 -5.60 -18.90
CA VAL A 58 -8.13 -6.34 -20.12
C VAL A 58 -6.80 -5.83 -20.70
N GLN A 59 -6.64 -4.50 -20.83
CA GLN A 59 -5.41 -3.90 -21.38
C GLN A 59 -4.14 -4.12 -20.52
N TYR A 60 -4.28 -4.46 -19.24
CA TYR A 60 -3.13 -4.67 -18.36
C TYR A 60 -2.60 -6.12 -18.39
N GLN A 61 -3.45 -7.08 -18.76
CA GLN A 61 -3.01 -8.46 -19.00
C GLN A 61 -2.39 -8.63 -20.39
N GLU A 62 -2.96 -8.01 -21.43
CA GLU A 62 -2.48 -8.15 -22.82
C GLU A 62 -1.17 -7.40 -23.10
N GLY A 63 -0.80 -6.41 -22.27
CA GLY A 63 0.45 -5.65 -22.41
C GLY A 63 1.69 -6.29 -21.76
N ARG A 64 1.55 -7.42 -21.04
CA ARG A 64 2.70 -8.12 -20.45
C ARG A 64 3.22 -9.17 -21.42
N LYS A 65 4.33 -8.86 -22.10
CA LYS A 65 5.11 -9.83 -22.88
C LYS A 65 5.86 -10.84 -22.02
N ASP A 66 6.13 -10.53 -20.76
CA ASP A 66 6.80 -11.43 -19.83
C ASP A 66 5.90 -11.80 -18.65
N ARG A 67 5.73 -13.12 -18.46
CA ARG A 67 5.19 -13.73 -17.26
C ARG A 67 6.36 -13.99 -16.31
N ASN A 68 6.37 -13.30 -15.16
CA ASN A 68 7.05 -13.80 -13.95
C ASN A 68 6.07 -14.65 -13.15
#